data_AF-A0A850IAG6-F1
#
_entry.id   AF-A0A850IAG6-F1
#
_cell.length_a   1.000
_cell.length_b   1.000
_cell.length_c   1.000
_cell.angle_alpha   90.00
_cell.angle_beta   90.00
_cell.angle_gamma   90.00
#
_symmetry.space_group_name_H-M   'P 1'
#
loop_
_entity.id
_entity.type
_entity.pdbx_description
1 polymer ?
#
loop_
_entity_poly.entity_id
_entity_poly.type
_entity_poly.pdbx_seq_one_letter_code
_entity_poly.pdbx_strand_id
1 'polypeptide(L)'
;MLGIPHIAHGPRTVALERVGDCEINMFETLEAGSAAAPLFWMELFDLRVHASRDSRGCHNMSDAVAAFNDFASQASRLAEVPPCDTGEAVG
;
A
#
# COMPACT_ATOMS: atom_id res chain seq x y z
N MET A 1 -26.21 -17.42 10.37
CA MET A 1 -25.57 -17.82 9.10
C MET A 1 -24.98 -16.55 8.50
N LEU A 2 -23.70 -16.27 8.76
CA LEU A 2 -23.03 -15.09 8.19
C LEU A 2 -22.73 -15.42 6.72
N GLY A 3 -23.50 -14.85 5.80
CA GLY A 3 -23.29 -15.04 4.38
C GLY A 3 -21.99 -14.35 3.99
N ILE A 4 -21.00 -15.13 3.54
CA ILE A 4 -19.81 -14.58 2.90
C ILE A 4 -20.32 -13.85 1.65
N PRO A 5 -20.12 -12.53 1.51
CA PRO A 5 -20.63 -11.79 0.37
C PRO A 5 -20.04 -12.38 -0.91
N HIS A 6 -20.91 -12.61 -1.91
CA HIS A 6 -20.52 -13.10 -3.22
C HIS A 6 -19.43 -12.19 -3.79
N ILE A 7 -18.26 -12.77 -3.98
CA ILE A 7 -17.05 -12.07 -4.41
C ILE A 7 -17.16 -11.79 -5.90
N ALA A 8 -17.23 -10.53 -6.31
CA ALA A 8 -17.03 -10.13 -7.69
C ALA A 8 -15.65 -10.61 -8.18
N HIS A 9 -15.56 -11.09 -9.42
CA HIS A 9 -14.31 -11.54 -10.04
C HIS A 9 -13.43 -10.31 -10.36
N GLY A 10 -12.49 -10.03 -9.47
CA GLY A 10 -11.47 -8.99 -9.61
C GLY A 10 -10.47 -9.05 -8.45
N PRO A 11 -9.27 -8.47 -8.59
CA PRO A 11 -8.31 -8.41 -7.49
C PRO A 11 -8.96 -7.72 -6.29
N ARG A 12 -8.91 -8.39 -5.13
CA ARG A 12 -9.45 -7.86 -3.88
C ARG A 12 -8.41 -6.96 -3.26
N THR A 13 -8.69 -5.67 -3.22
CA THR A 13 -7.86 -4.69 -2.49
C THR A 13 -8.53 -4.31 -1.17
N VAL A 14 -7.72 -4.23 -0.11
CA VAL A 14 -8.10 -3.80 1.23
C VAL A 14 -7.11 -2.72 1.66
N ALA A 15 -7.62 -1.52 1.95
CA ALA A 15 -6.82 -0.48 2.58
C ALA A 15 -6.61 -0.82 4.06
N LEU A 16 -5.34 -0.88 4.48
CA LEU A 16 -4.95 -1.25 5.84
C LEU A 16 -4.75 -0.02 6.72
N GLU A 17 -4.01 0.97 6.22
CA GLU A 17 -3.70 2.20 6.96
C GLU A 17 -3.46 3.36 6.00
N ARG A 18 -3.76 4.58 6.44
CA ARG A 18 -3.39 5.82 5.76
C ARG A 18 -2.47 6.65 6.64
N VAL A 19 -1.34 7.08 6.07
CA VAL A 19 -0.35 7.93 6.74
C VAL A 19 -0.11 9.15 5.85
N GLY A 20 -0.63 10.30 6.26
CA GLY A 20 -0.63 11.53 5.45
C GLY A 20 -1.33 11.33 4.10
N ASP A 21 -0.59 11.60 3.02
CA ASP A 21 -1.06 11.40 1.64
C ASP A 21 -0.65 10.06 1.05
N CYS A 22 -0.23 9.10 1.88
CA CYS A 22 0.04 7.73 1.44
C CYS A 22 -0.97 6.76 2.04
N GLU A 23 -1.31 5.72 1.30
CA GLU A 23 -2.16 4.61 1.74
C GLU A 23 -1.39 3.29 1.62
N ILE A 24 -1.46 2.46 2.65
CA ILE A 24 -0.92 1.10 2.64
C ILE A 24 -2.06 0.15 2.32
N ASN A 25 -1.95 -0.53 1.18
CA ASN A 25 -2.94 -1.43 0.64
C ASN A 25 -2.44 -2.88 0.68
N MET A 26 -3.37 -3.82 0.85
CA MET A 26 -3.15 -5.24 0.63
C MET A 26 -4.07 -5.71 -0.50
N PHE A 27 -3.53 -6.45 -1.46
CA PHE A 27 -4.36 -7.04 -2.50
C PHE A 27 -3.96 -8.44 -2.93
N GLU A 28 -4.95 -9.23 -3.31
CA GLU A 28 -4.77 -10.56 -3.87
C GLU A 28 -4.37 -10.47 -5.35
N THR A 29 -3.41 -11.30 -5.77
CA THR A 29 -3.08 -11.49 -7.19
C THR A 29 -3.86 -12.68 -7.76
N LEU A 30 -4.29 -12.56 -9.02
CA LEU A 30 -4.96 -13.63 -9.76
C LEU A 30 -4.08 -14.89 -9.95
N GLU A 31 -2.75 -14.74 -9.79
CA GLU A 31 -1.76 -15.81 -9.94
C GLU A 31 -1.52 -16.62 -8.65
N ALA A 32 -2.42 -16.54 -7.66
CA ALA A 32 -2.37 -17.32 -6.41
C ALA A 32 -2.63 -18.82 -6.69
N GLY A 33 -1.66 -19.50 -7.30
CA GLY A 33 -1.74 -20.92 -7.67
C GLY A 33 -0.40 -21.59 -7.92
N SER A 34 0.67 -20.82 -8.15
CA SER A 34 2.04 -21.34 -8.18
C SER A 34 2.67 -21.29 -6.79
N ALA A 35 3.31 -22.38 -6.36
CA ALA A 35 4.00 -22.44 -5.06
C ALA A 35 5.13 -21.40 -4.91
N ALA A 36 5.59 -20.81 -6.02
CA ALA A 36 6.59 -19.74 -6.01
C ALA A 36 5.98 -18.32 -6.00
N ALA A 37 4.68 -18.18 -6.28
CA ALA A 37 4.02 -16.89 -6.31
C ALA A 37 3.75 -16.37 -4.88
N PRO A 38 3.83 -15.05 -4.66
CA PRO A 38 3.37 -14.45 -3.41
C PRO A 38 1.89 -14.76 -3.14
N LEU A 39 1.53 -14.94 -1.86
CA LEU A 39 0.14 -15.16 -1.45
C LEU A 39 -0.72 -13.92 -1.72
N PHE A 40 -0.15 -12.75 -1.45
CA PHE A 40 -0.74 -11.45 -1.68
C PHE A 40 0.36 -10.41 -1.83
N TRP A 41 -0.04 -9.21 -2.25
CA TRP A 41 0.84 -8.07 -2.36
C TRP A 41 0.46 -7.01 -1.33
N MET A 42 1.47 -6.30 -0.86
CA MET A 42 1.31 -5.05 -0.15
C MET A 42 1.79 -3.93 -1.05
N GLU A 43 1.14 -2.78 -0.97
CA GLU A 43 1.47 -1.60 -1.75
C GLU A 43 1.46 -0.34 -0.87
N LEU A 44 2.43 0.53 -1.10
CA LEU A 44 2.42 1.91 -0.64
C LEU A 44 2.01 2.82 -1.79
N PHE A 45 0.81 3.38 -1.72
CA PHE A 45 0.21 4.20 -2.75
C PHE A 45 0.27 5.69 -2.38
N ASP A 46 0.83 6.54 -3.25
CA ASP A 46 0.84 8.01 -3.05
C ASP A 46 -0.43 8.61 -3.66
N LEU A 47 -1.29 9.14 -2.81
CA LEU A 47 -2.58 9.71 -3.17
C LEU A 47 -2.45 11.04 -3.91
N ARG A 48 -1.31 11.76 -3.79
CA ARG A 48 -1.13 13.06 -4.47
C ARG A 48 -0.93 12.88 -5.97
N VAL A 49 -0.12 11.89 -6.33
CA VAL A 49 0.23 11.59 -7.72
C VAL A 49 -0.54 10.41 -8.28
N HIS A 50 -1.41 9.78 -7.47
CA HIS A 50 -2.19 8.60 -7.80
C HIS A 50 -1.33 7.48 -8.39
N ALA A 51 -0.22 7.15 -7.72
CA ALA A 51 0.71 6.12 -8.18
C ALA A 51 1.24 5.25 -7.04
N SER A 52 1.48 3.98 -7.37
CA SER A 52 2.23 3.05 -6.54
C SER A 52 3.67 3.57 -6.36
N ARG A 53 4.11 3.77 -5.12
CA ARG A 53 5.52 4.11 -4.83
C ARG A 53 6.36 2.86 -4.65
N ASP A 54 5.81 1.88 -3.95
CA ASP A 54 6.46 0.62 -3.65
C ASP A 54 5.41 -0.48 -3.55
N SER A 55 5.80 -1.70 -3.92
CA SER A 55 4.96 -2.88 -3.81
C SER A 55 5.80 -4.11 -3.52
N ARG A 56 5.29 -4.97 -2.64
CA ARG A 56 6.01 -6.16 -2.20
C ARG A 56 5.09 -7.37 -2.13
N GLY A 57 5.49 -8.42 -2.83
CA GLY A 57 4.87 -9.73 -2.70
C GLY A 57 5.23 -10.36 -1.36
N CYS A 58 4.22 -10.87 -0.66
CA CYS A 58 4.37 -11.55 0.63
C CYS A 58 4.07 -13.04 0.48
N HIS A 59 5.00 -13.91 0.84
CA HIS A 59 4.82 -15.37 0.82
C HIS A 59 4.25 -15.89 2.15
N ASN A 60 4.29 -15.06 3.19
CA ASN A 60 3.73 -15.34 4.51
C ASN A 60 3.40 -14.03 5.25
N MET A 61 2.79 -14.15 6.44
CA MET A 61 2.38 -12.99 7.23
C MET A 61 3.56 -12.21 7.84
N SER A 62 4.70 -12.86 8.10
CA SER A 62 5.90 -12.17 8.58
C SER A 62 6.47 -11.23 7.53
N ASP A 63 6.46 -11.63 6.25
CA ASP A 63 6.82 -10.75 5.13
C ASP A 63 5.90 -9.53 5.09
N ALA A 64 4.60 -9.72 5.33
CA ALA A 64 3.60 -8.66 5.33
C ALA A 64 3.81 -7.68 6.49
N VAL A 65 4.04 -8.17 7.70
CA VAL A 65 4.36 -7.30 8.84
C VAL A 65 5.64 -6.50 8.59
N ALA A 66 6.66 -7.12 7.98
CA ALA A 66 7.88 -6.43 7.62
C ALA A 66 7.64 -5.35 6.55
N ALA A 67 6.89 -5.66 5.50
CA ALA A 67 6.52 -4.72 4.44
C ALA A 67 5.69 -3.55 4.99
N PHE A 68 4.69 -3.84 5.84
CA PHE A 68 3.86 -2.83 6.49
C PHE A 68 4.70 -1.84 7.30
N ASN A 69 5.59 -2.34 8.17
CA ASN A 69 6.43 -1.49 9.01
C ASN A 69 7.37 -0.60 8.17
N ASP A 70 7.93 -1.15 7.10
CA ASP A 70 8.77 -0.37 6.19
C ASP A 70 7.95 0.71 5.47
N PHE A 71 6.76 0.36 4.95
CA PHE A 71 5.87 1.32 4.29
C PHE A 71 5.36 2.40 5.23
N ALA A 72 5.02 2.07 6.47
CA ALA A 72 4.63 3.04 7.49
C ALA A 72 5.79 4.01 7.80
N SER A 73 7.03 3.50 7.86
CA SER A 73 8.23 4.32 8.01
C SER A 73 8.46 5.22 6.78
N GLN A 74 8.33 4.70 5.57
CA GLN A 74 8.43 5.47 4.33
C GLN A 74 7.37 6.59 4.27
N ALA A 75 6.12 6.26 4.57
CA ALA A 75 5.00 7.20 4.55
C ALA A 75 5.15 8.30 5.61
N SER A 76 5.60 7.94 6.82
CA SER A 76 5.88 8.92 7.88
C SER A 76 6.95 9.92 7.45
N ARG A 77 8.06 9.42 6.88
CA ARG A 77 9.12 10.29 6.33
C ARG A 77 8.60 11.22 5.24
N LEU A 78 7.68 10.76 4.39
CA LEU A 78 7.08 11.57 3.33
C LEU A 78 6.08 12.61 3.87
N ALA A 79 5.41 12.32 4.98
CA ALA A 79 4.49 13.23 5.65
C ALA A 79 5.24 14.32 6.44
N GLU A 80 6.44 14.02 6.94
CA GLU A 80 7.30 14.96 7.65
C GLU A 80 8.01 15.97 6.73
N VAL A 81 8.19 15.65 5.43
CA VAL A 81 8.71 16.61 4.46
C VAL A 81 7.66 17.71 4.28
N PRO A 82 7.92 18.96 4.74
CA PRO A 82 7.00 20.05 4.49
C PRO A 82 6.84 20.19 2.97
N PRO A 83 5.67 20.59 2.46
CA PRO A 83 5.63 21.11 1.09
C PRO A 83 6.73 22.17 1.04
N CYS A 84 7.67 22.04 0.11
CA CYS A 84 8.69 23.06 -0.07
C CYS A 84 7.94 24.39 -0.16
N ASP A 85 8.03 25.21 0.89
CA ASP A 85 7.47 26.54 0.88
C ASP A 85 8.07 27.20 -0.35
N THR A 86 7.23 27.44 -1.34
CA THR A 86 7.56 28.39 -2.39
C THR A 86 7.41 29.76 -1.73
N GLY A 87 8.37 30.06 -0.84
CA GLY A 87 8.54 31.33 -0.16
C GLY A 87 9.08 32.34 -1.16
N GLU A 88 8.14 33.07 -1.73
CA GLU A 88 8.18 34.40 -2.35
C GLU A 88 9.43 35.27 -2.10
N ALA A 89 9.90 35.94 -3.15
CA ALA A 89 10.40 37.32 -3.03
C ALA A 89 10.05 38.09 -4.30
N VAL A 90 9.01 38.91 -4.19
CA VAL A 90 8.77 40.09 -5.03
C VAL A 90 10.02 40.98 -4.97
N GLY A 91 10.48 41.39 -6.15
CA GLY A 91 11.46 42.46 -6.38
C GLY A 91 11.28 43.03 -7.77
#